data_AF-A0A1G5BZB6-F1
#
_entry.id   AF-A0A1G5BZB6-F1
#
_cell.length_a   1.000
_cell.length_b   1.000
_cell.length_c   1.000
_cell.angle_alpha   90.00
_cell.angle_beta   90.00
_cell.angle_gamma   90.00
#
_symmetry.space_group_name_H-M   'P 1'
#
loop_
_entity.id
_entity.type
_entity.pdbx_description
1 polymer ?
#
loop_
_entity_poly.entity_id
_entity_poly.type
_entity_poly.pdbx_seq_one_letter_code
_entity_poly.pdbx_strand_id
1 'polypeptide(L)'
;MTKVISLNDYQSRKRHKIHSGSCIYFNDINEGIKNLALKDKELIFRNIKYYYNHQYTQYIKRNNTSGDYSFQSYLSNKLNILQPFRINHGIDFASEYAYSDISINDWKNISDIVVRISLNHTLGIIQEQLDPLHLAQQYSWEKVQVDL
;
A
#
# COMPACT_ATOMS: atom_id res chain seq x y z
N MET A 1 -18.02 2.79 -6.75
CA MET A 1 -17.40 4.06 -6.28
C MET A 1 -16.15 3.70 -5.50
N THR A 2 -15.00 3.79 -6.13
CA THR A 2 -13.69 3.66 -5.47
C THR A 2 -13.48 4.91 -4.63
N LYS A 3 -13.32 4.77 -3.31
CA LYS A 3 -13.01 5.92 -2.44
C LYS A 3 -11.51 6.18 -2.56
N VAL A 4 -11.18 7.30 -3.20
CA VAL A 4 -9.83 7.82 -3.37
C VAL A 4 -9.27 8.19 -2.00
N ILE A 5 -8.05 7.75 -1.69
CA ILE A 5 -7.35 8.14 -0.46
C ILE A 5 -6.71 9.51 -0.74
N SER A 6 -7.20 10.55 -0.05
CA SER A 6 -6.68 11.91 -0.19
C SER A 6 -5.54 12.14 0.79
N LEU A 7 -4.36 12.46 0.26
CA LEU A 7 -3.18 12.81 1.05
C LEU A 7 -3.27 14.20 1.70
N ASN A 8 -4.31 15.00 1.37
CA ASN A 8 -4.48 16.35 1.95
C ASN A 8 -4.69 16.33 3.47
N ASP A 9 -5.23 15.25 4.03
CA ASP A 9 -5.38 15.10 5.48
C ASP A 9 -4.03 15.03 6.22
N TYR A 10 -2.93 14.84 5.50
CA TYR A 10 -1.58 14.69 6.04
C TYR A 10 -0.75 15.98 5.95
N GLN A 11 -1.27 17.07 5.36
CA GLN A 11 -0.54 18.33 5.16
C GLN A 11 -0.53 19.29 6.37
N SER A 12 -1.04 18.90 7.54
CA SER A 12 -0.90 19.77 8.70
C SER A 12 0.48 19.62 9.34
N ARG A 13 1.33 20.65 9.10
CA ARG A 13 2.56 21.03 9.84
C ARG A 13 3.90 20.50 9.29
N LYS A 14 4.41 21.18 8.26
CA LYS A 14 5.71 21.91 8.26
C LYS A 14 6.04 22.34 6.84
N ARG A 15 5.90 23.63 6.54
CA ARG A 15 6.41 24.23 5.29
C ARG A 15 7.94 24.32 5.40
N HIS A 16 8.65 23.28 4.97
CA HIS A 16 10.06 23.42 4.65
C HIS A 16 10.20 23.96 3.22
N LYS A 17 11.03 25.00 3.03
CA LYS A 17 11.38 25.52 1.71
C LYS A 17 12.24 24.46 0.99
N ILE A 18 11.66 23.75 0.02
CA ILE A 18 12.34 22.69 -0.73
C ILE A 18 13.08 23.32 -1.92
N HIS A 19 14.38 23.02 -2.04
CA HIS A 19 15.25 23.46 -3.13
C HIS A 19 15.11 22.53 -4.34
N SER A 20 15.19 23.10 -5.56
CA SER A 20 15.21 22.41 -6.85
C SER A 20 16.31 21.34 -6.91
N GLY A 21 15.95 20.10 -7.29
CA GLY A 21 16.86 18.96 -7.41
C GLY A 21 17.02 18.09 -6.15
N SER A 22 16.03 18.06 -5.26
CA SER A 22 16.13 17.34 -3.98
C SER A 22 15.56 15.91 -4.06
N CYS A 23 16.43 14.91 -3.92
CA CYS A 23 15.99 13.55 -3.61
C CYS A 23 15.57 13.46 -2.14
N ILE A 24 14.48 12.76 -1.84
CA ILE A 24 14.08 12.44 -0.46
C ILE A 24 14.55 11.01 -0.16
N TYR A 25 15.32 10.81 0.91
CA TYR A 25 15.71 9.46 1.29
C TYR A 25 14.49 8.70 1.83
N PHE A 26 14.36 7.42 1.48
CA PHE A 26 13.25 6.61 1.98
C PHE A 26 13.22 6.55 3.52
N ASN A 27 14.40 6.58 4.17
CA ASN A 27 14.55 6.71 5.62
C ASN A 27 13.77 7.90 6.21
N ASP A 28 13.64 9.01 5.47
CA ASP A 28 12.99 10.22 5.96
C ASP A 28 11.45 10.13 5.89
N ILE A 29 10.92 9.20 5.07
CA ILE A 29 9.47 9.05 4.82
C ILE A 29 8.91 7.71 5.31
N ASN A 30 9.76 6.80 5.83
CA ASN A 30 9.37 5.46 6.26
C ASN A 30 8.21 5.46 7.28
N GLU A 31 8.27 6.32 8.30
CA GLU A 31 7.26 6.47 9.33
C GLU A 31 5.98 7.09 8.77
N GLY A 32 6.11 8.01 7.81
CA GLY A 32 4.96 8.57 7.09
C GLY A 32 4.19 7.49 6.32
N ILE A 33 4.91 6.64 5.58
CA ILE A 33 4.36 5.50 4.85
C ILE A 33 3.70 4.50 5.79
N LYS A 34 4.35 4.17 6.91
CA LYS A 34 3.81 3.27 7.93
C LYS A 34 2.51 3.82 8.53
N ASN A 35 2.49 5.09 8.91
CA ASN A 35 1.33 5.73 9.50
C ASN A 35 0.15 5.79 8.52
N LEU A 36 0.41 6.09 7.25
CA LEU A 36 -0.58 6.06 6.17
C LEU A 36 -1.19 4.66 6.01
N ALA A 37 -0.35 3.64 5.95
CA ALA A 37 -0.79 2.24 5.86
C ALA A 37 -1.65 1.81 7.05
N LEU A 38 -1.30 2.24 8.26
CA LEU A 38 -2.04 1.90 9.48
C LEU A 38 -3.37 2.64 9.59
N LYS A 39 -3.39 3.94 9.25
CA LYS A 39 -4.59 4.77 9.32
C LYS A 39 -5.66 4.27 8.35
N ASP A 40 -5.28 3.91 7.14
CA ASP A 40 -6.22 3.56 6.07
C ASP A 40 -6.39 2.04 5.84
N LYS A 41 -5.83 1.19 6.72
CA LYS A 41 -5.80 -0.28 6.54
C LYS A 41 -7.15 -0.93 6.26
N GLU A 42 -8.22 -0.46 6.92
CA GLU A 42 -9.57 -1.00 6.76
C GLU A 42 -10.19 -0.61 5.42
N LEU A 43 -9.92 0.63 4.97
CA LEU A 43 -10.35 1.10 3.66
C LEU A 43 -9.63 0.34 2.55
N ILE A 44 -8.31 0.19 2.68
CA ILE A 44 -7.46 -0.58 1.76
C ILE A 44 -7.96 -2.03 1.67
N PHE A 45 -8.19 -2.68 2.80
CA PHE A 45 -8.69 -4.05 2.83
C PHE A 45 -10.07 -4.19 2.18
N ARG A 46 -10.99 -3.25 2.43
CA ARG A 46 -12.30 -3.20 1.79
C ARG A 46 -12.20 -3.04 0.28
N ASN A 47 -11.30 -2.20 -0.21
CA ASN A 47 -11.09 -2.03 -1.66
C ASN A 47 -10.55 -3.32 -2.28
N ILE A 48 -9.53 -3.93 -1.68
CA ILE A 48 -9.00 -5.23 -2.12
C ILE A 48 -10.11 -6.29 -2.13
N LYS A 49 -10.93 -6.35 -1.08
CA LYS A 49 -12.09 -7.25 -1.02
C LYS A 49 -13.06 -7.01 -2.18
N TYR A 50 -13.37 -5.75 -2.49
CA TYR A 50 -14.25 -5.41 -3.60
C TYR A 50 -13.69 -5.91 -4.95
N TYR A 51 -12.41 -5.65 -5.24
CA TYR A 51 -11.79 -6.06 -6.51
C TYR A 51 -11.63 -7.58 -6.63
N TYR A 52 -11.35 -8.28 -5.53
CA TYR A 52 -11.08 -9.72 -5.53
C TYR A 52 -12.31 -10.58 -5.19
N ASN A 53 -13.48 -9.97 -4.92
CA ASN A 53 -14.67 -10.68 -4.49
C ASN A 53 -15.12 -11.75 -5.48
N HIS A 54 -15.04 -11.46 -6.79
CA HIS A 54 -15.42 -12.40 -7.82
C HIS A 54 -14.50 -13.63 -7.84
N GLN A 55 -13.18 -13.42 -7.78
CA GLN A 55 -12.19 -14.50 -7.74
C GLN A 55 -12.33 -15.34 -6.48
N TYR A 56 -12.55 -14.70 -5.34
CA TYR A 56 -12.87 -15.38 -4.08
C TYR A 56 -14.13 -16.25 -4.19
N THR A 57 -15.22 -15.70 -4.71
CA THR A 57 -16.49 -16.44 -4.86
C THR A 57 -16.33 -17.64 -5.80
N GLN A 58 -15.58 -17.48 -6.89
CA GLN A 58 -15.25 -18.59 -7.79
C GLN A 58 -14.39 -19.65 -7.11
N TYR A 59 -13.41 -19.24 -6.30
CA TYR A 59 -12.57 -20.15 -5.51
C TYR A 59 -13.41 -20.98 -4.53
N ILE A 60 -14.33 -20.34 -3.80
CA ILE A 60 -15.22 -21.03 -2.86
C ILE A 60 -16.05 -22.09 -3.59
N LYS A 61 -16.68 -21.71 -4.70
CA LYS A 61 -17.53 -22.61 -5.50
C LYS A 61 -16.76 -23.79 -6.09
N ARG A 62 -15.52 -23.58 -6.55
CA ARG A 62 -14.71 -24.63 -7.18
C ARG A 62 -14.16 -25.64 -6.17
N ASN A 63 -13.79 -25.19 -4.97
CA ASN A 63 -13.11 -26.04 -4.00
C ASN A 63 -14.05 -26.64 -2.95
N ASN A 64 -15.36 -26.39 -3.03
CA ASN A 64 -16.34 -26.81 -2.01
C ASN A 64 -15.88 -26.47 -0.58
N THR A 65 -15.16 -25.37 -0.42
CA THR A 65 -14.71 -24.89 0.90
C THR A 65 -15.92 -24.60 1.77
N SER A 66 -15.93 -25.21 2.97
CA SER A 66 -17.00 -25.11 3.96
C SER A 66 -17.20 -23.68 4.49
N GLY A 67 -18.32 -23.46 5.19
CA GLY A 67 -18.87 -22.15 5.56
C GLY A 67 -17.96 -21.21 6.37
N ASP A 68 -16.85 -21.70 6.93
CA ASP A 68 -15.92 -20.90 7.75
C ASP A 68 -14.72 -20.33 6.98
N TYR A 69 -14.56 -20.64 5.68
CA TYR A 69 -13.46 -20.08 4.91
C TYR A 69 -13.71 -18.60 4.62
N SER A 70 -12.97 -17.72 5.29
CA SER A 70 -13.14 -16.27 5.17
C SER A 70 -12.34 -15.68 4.00
N PHE A 71 -12.68 -14.46 3.59
CA PHE A 71 -11.89 -13.71 2.61
C PHE A 71 -10.46 -13.41 3.12
N GLN A 72 -10.28 -13.23 4.43
CA GLN A 72 -8.95 -13.07 5.04
C GLN A 72 -8.12 -14.33 4.85
N SER A 73 -8.71 -15.51 5.12
CA SER A 73 -8.08 -16.82 4.88
C SER A 73 -7.73 -17.02 3.40
N TYR A 74 -8.62 -16.60 2.49
CA TYR A 74 -8.33 -16.61 1.05
C TYR A 74 -7.09 -15.79 0.69
N LEU A 75 -7.02 -14.54 1.16
CA LEU A 75 -5.88 -13.68 0.87
C LEU A 75 -4.59 -14.21 1.50
N SER A 76 -4.59 -14.58 2.77
CA SER A 76 -3.38 -15.11 3.44
C SER A 76 -2.82 -16.35 2.74
N ASN A 77 -3.69 -17.20 2.18
CA ASN A 77 -3.26 -18.42 1.48
C ASN A 77 -2.84 -18.20 0.02
N LYS A 78 -3.25 -17.09 -0.59
CA LYS A 78 -3.02 -16.82 -2.03
C LYS A 78 -2.05 -15.70 -2.28
N LEU A 79 -1.80 -14.83 -1.30
CA LEU A 79 -1.02 -13.63 -1.46
C LEU A 79 0.28 -13.75 -0.65
N ASN A 80 1.40 -13.78 -1.36
CA ASN A 80 2.71 -13.73 -0.72
C ASN A 80 3.05 -12.27 -0.41
N ILE A 81 2.70 -11.80 0.80
CA ILE A 81 2.99 -10.41 1.19
C ILE A 81 4.47 -10.12 1.41
N LEU A 82 5.33 -11.13 1.44
CA LEU A 82 6.78 -10.99 1.64
C LEU A 82 7.55 -10.66 0.35
N GLN A 83 6.93 -10.80 -0.82
CA GLN A 83 7.52 -10.46 -2.10
C GLN A 83 6.77 -9.31 -2.77
N PRO A 84 7.43 -8.54 -3.65
CA PRO A 84 6.74 -7.62 -4.54
C PRO A 84 5.58 -8.29 -5.26
N PHE A 85 4.37 -7.76 -5.12
CA PHE A 85 3.21 -8.31 -5.78
C PHE A 85 2.45 -7.23 -6.55
N ARG A 86 1.74 -7.66 -7.59
CA ARG A 86 0.75 -6.81 -8.25
C ARG A 86 -0.62 -7.20 -7.72
N ILE A 87 -1.09 -6.49 -6.71
CA ILE A 87 -2.49 -6.58 -6.28
C ILE A 87 -3.25 -5.40 -6.87
N ASN A 88 -4.43 -5.66 -7.41
CA ASN A 88 -5.30 -4.58 -7.83
C ASN A 88 -6.01 -4.03 -6.59
N HIS A 89 -5.33 -3.15 -5.86
CA HIS A 89 -5.83 -2.59 -4.60
C HIS A 89 -6.81 -1.43 -4.82
N GLY A 90 -6.87 -0.86 -6.04
CA GLY A 90 -7.70 0.30 -6.36
C GLY A 90 -7.45 1.48 -5.41
N ILE A 91 -6.22 1.60 -4.91
CA ILE A 91 -5.77 2.81 -4.23
C ILE A 91 -5.22 3.68 -5.32
N ASP A 92 -6.06 4.58 -5.80
CA ASP A 92 -5.59 5.77 -6.48
C ASP A 92 -5.30 6.78 -5.37
N PHE A 93 -4.03 7.13 -5.19
CA PHE A 93 -3.67 8.31 -4.42
C PHE A 93 -4.21 9.51 -5.21
N ALA A 94 -5.03 10.35 -4.57
CA ALA A 94 -5.65 11.49 -5.24
C ALA A 94 -4.60 12.29 -6.01
N SER A 95 -4.65 12.21 -7.34
CA SER A 95 -3.77 12.93 -8.26
C SER A 95 -3.95 14.44 -8.16
N GLU A 96 -5.00 14.91 -7.50
CA GLU A 96 -5.41 16.31 -7.46
C GLU A 96 -4.47 17.22 -6.65
N TYR A 97 -3.53 16.65 -5.89
CA TYR A 97 -2.41 17.38 -5.27
C TYR A 97 -1.13 16.53 -5.20
N ALA A 98 -1.02 15.51 -6.06
CA ALA A 98 0.21 14.73 -6.15
C ALA A 98 1.34 15.74 -6.31
N TYR A 99 2.39 15.60 -5.50
CA TYR A 99 3.70 16.13 -5.87
C TYR A 99 3.83 15.84 -7.36
N SER A 100 3.70 16.86 -8.21
CA SER A 100 3.81 16.78 -9.68
C SER A 100 5.17 16.23 -10.13
N ASP A 101 5.99 15.98 -9.13
CA ASP A 101 7.41 15.84 -9.11
C ASP A 101 7.80 14.40 -8.71
N ILE A 102 6.90 13.59 -8.12
CA ILE A 102 7.21 12.19 -7.79
C ILE A 102 6.92 11.31 -9.01
N SER A 103 7.90 10.49 -9.41
CA SER A 103 7.75 9.63 -10.58
C SER A 103 6.63 8.59 -10.42
N ILE A 104 6.03 8.17 -11.53
CA ILE A 104 4.99 7.12 -11.54
C ILE A 104 5.51 5.81 -10.91
N ASN A 105 6.81 5.52 -11.07
CA ASN A 105 7.42 4.32 -10.51
C ASN A 105 7.55 4.42 -8.98
N ASP A 106 7.94 5.59 -8.47
CA ASP A 106 7.99 5.85 -7.03
C ASP A 106 6.59 5.74 -6.42
N TRP A 107 5.57 6.30 -7.08
CA TRP A 107 4.18 6.15 -6.63
C TRP A 107 3.74 4.68 -6.58
N LYS A 108 4.10 3.86 -7.56
CA LYS A 108 3.80 2.42 -7.56
C LYS A 108 4.49 1.71 -6.38
N ASN A 109 5.75 2.03 -6.11
CA ASN A 109 6.50 1.46 -5.00
C ASN A 109 5.88 1.86 -3.65
N ILE A 110 5.54 3.15 -3.46
CA ILE A 110 4.82 3.63 -2.26
C ILE A 110 3.51 2.87 -2.09
N SER A 111 2.71 2.80 -3.16
CA SER A 111 1.41 2.15 -3.14
C SER A 111 1.51 0.71 -2.69
N ASP A 112 2.46 -0.04 -3.25
CA ASP A 112 2.68 -1.43 -2.90
C ASP A 112 3.13 -1.58 -1.43
N ILE A 113 4.11 -0.80 -0.98
CA ILE A 113 4.60 -0.84 0.41
C ILE A 113 3.46 -0.54 1.39
N VAL A 114 2.66 0.50 1.12
CA VAL A 114 1.49 0.85 1.92
C VAL A 114 0.50 -0.32 2.01
N VAL A 115 0.15 -0.92 0.86
CA VAL A 115 -0.78 -2.05 0.81
C VAL A 115 -0.25 -3.25 1.56
N ARG A 116 1.04 -3.55 1.44
CA ARG A 116 1.70 -4.68 2.12
C ARG A 116 1.65 -4.52 3.63
N ILE A 117 2.00 -3.34 4.14
CA ILE A 117 1.93 -3.04 5.57
C ILE A 117 0.47 -3.12 6.04
N SER A 118 -0.48 -2.53 5.31
CA SER A 118 -1.90 -2.58 5.67
C SER A 118 -2.43 -4.01 5.72
N LEU A 119 -2.14 -4.84 4.70
CA LEU A 119 -2.55 -6.24 4.67
C LEU A 119 -1.91 -7.04 5.80
N ASN A 120 -0.63 -6.81 6.08
CA ASN A 120 0.06 -7.47 7.18
C ASN A 120 -0.66 -7.27 8.51
N HIS A 121 -1.00 -6.01 8.81
CA HIS A 121 -1.72 -5.63 10.01
C HIS A 121 -3.16 -6.16 10.03
N THR A 122 -3.88 -6.11 8.91
CA THR A 122 -5.29 -6.53 8.85
C THR A 122 -5.46 -8.06 8.86
N LEU A 123 -4.48 -8.80 8.31
CA LEU A 123 -4.50 -10.27 8.29
C LEU A 123 -3.89 -10.88 9.56
N GLY A 124 -3.36 -10.05 10.48
CA GLY A 124 -2.72 -10.54 11.71
C GLY A 124 -1.44 -11.33 11.44
N ILE A 125 -0.80 -11.12 10.30
CA ILE A 125 0.47 -11.76 9.95
C ILE A 125 1.55 -10.98 10.69
N ILE A 126 1.92 -11.39 11.90
CA ILE A 126 2.94 -10.67 12.67
C ILE A 126 4.31 -11.11 12.15
N GLN A 127 4.75 -10.51 11.06
CA GLN A 127 6.10 -10.68 10.51
C GLN A 127 6.89 -9.39 10.69
N GLU A 128 7.98 -9.46 11.46
CA GLU A 128 8.96 -8.37 11.63
C GLU A 128 9.56 -7.93 10.29
N GLN A 129 9.47 -8.77 9.25
CA GLN A 129 10.00 -8.55 7.91
C GLN A 129 9.24 -7.50 7.07
N LEU A 130 8.18 -6.88 7.58
CA LEU A 130 7.36 -5.91 6.83
C LEU A 130 7.56 -4.47 7.31
N ASP A 131 8.79 -4.16 7.74
CA ASP A 131 9.27 -2.80 7.91
C ASP A 131 9.36 -2.09 6.54
N PRO A 132 8.81 -0.87 6.37
CA PRO A 132 8.92 -0.12 5.13
C PRO A 132 10.34 -0.09 4.54
N LEU A 133 11.38 0.00 5.37
CA LEU A 133 12.77 0.03 4.91
C LEU A 133 13.20 -1.29 4.26
N HIS A 134 12.86 -2.41 4.88
CA HIS A 134 13.12 -3.72 4.30
C HIS A 134 12.36 -3.90 2.97
N LEU A 135 11.11 -3.40 2.91
CA LEU A 135 10.32 -3.46 1.70
C LEU A 135 10.91 -2.59 0.58
N ALA A 136 11.38 -1.39 0.89
CA ALA A 136 12.04 -0.51 -0.07
C ALA A 136 13.31 -1.13 -0.65
N GLN A 137 14.09 -1.88 0.15
CA GLN A 137 15.26 -2.63 -0.34
C GLN A 137 14.89 -3.67 -1.41
N GLN A 138 13.72 -4.33 -1.29
CA GLN A 138 13.23 -5.27 -2.32
C GLN A 138 12.99 -4.60 -3.68
N TYR A 139 12.76 -3.28 -3.68
CA TYR A 139 12.60 -2.45 -4.86
C TYR A 139 13.88 -1.75 -5.31
N SER A 140 15.01 -2.00 -4.65
CA SER A 140 16.24 -1.19 -4.81
C SER A 140 15.96 0.31 -4.70
N TRP A 141 15.04 0.66 -3.80
CA TRP A 141 14.42 1.98 -3.74
C TRP A 141 14.94 2.77 -2.54
N GLU A 142 16.06 3.46 -2.73
CA GLU A 142 16.72 4.21 -1.65
C GLU A 142 16.21 5.64 -1.51
N LYS A 143 15.73 6.22 -2.62
CA LYS A 143 15.40 7.63 -2.75
C LYS A 143 14.17 7.81 -3.62
N VAL A 144 13.34 8.76 -3.23
CA VAL A 144 12.27 9.29 -4.07
C VAL A 144 12.84 10.44 -4.87
N GLN A 145 12.74 10.36 -6.19
CA GLN A 145 13.08 11.48 -7.05
C GLN A 145 11.91 12.47 -7.06
N VAL A 146 12.23 13.74 -6.83
CA VAL A 146 11.28 14.85 -6.85
C VAL A 146 11.72 15.78 -7.99
N ASP A 147 11.10 15.60 -9.15
CA ASP A 147 11.27 16.44 -10.34
C ASP A 147 10.51 17.76 -10.15
N LEU A 148 11.18 18.77 -9.57
CA LEU A 148 10.67 20.15 -9.47
C LEU A 148 10.68 20.88 -10.82
#